data_AF-A0A248LMH6-F1
#
_entry.id   AF-A0A248LMH6-F1
#
_cell.length_a   1.000
_cell.length_b   1.000
_cell.length_c   1.000
_cell.angle_alpha   90.00
_cell.angle_beta   90.00
_cell.angle_gamma   90.00
#
_symmetry.space_group_name_H-M   'P 1'
#
loop_
_entity.id
_entity.type
_entity.pdbx_description
1 polymer ?
#
loop_
_entity_poly.entity_id
_entity_poly.type
_entity_poly.pdbx_seq_one_letter_code
_entity_poly.pdbx_strand_id
1 'polypeptide(L)'
;MTPNYSIRIEMCCGFLVNQVNKSVSRYYDELFSEAMSGLGIHDAFDATRSARRYQAALEIGAQTFLDDHTHMLEHLLVNHLFLNTFPITQTHGAHWFDAYLWLVAKLNLARTLWVGLYARLGKKLDTSLALACIQTLERNYQHNTGTQNWCINNLKRYELHDLATLAGWLKD
;
A
#
# COMPACT_ATOMS: atom_id res chain seq x y z
N MET A 1 -11.94 -8.92 16.55
CA MET A 1 -11.40 -7.90 15.62
C MET A 1 -10.70 -6.84 16.47
N THR A 2 -9.37 -6.77 16.39
CA THR A 2 -8.60 -5.74 17.08
C THR A 2 -8.92 -4.36 16.46
N PRO A 3 -9.11 -3.30 17.27
CA PRO A 3 -9.46 -1.94 16.80
C PRO A 3 -8.53 -1.36 15.71
N ASN A 4 -7.35 -1.95 15.52
CA ASN A 4 -6.29 -1.50 14.63
C ASN A 4 -6.58 -1.81 13.14
N TYR A 5 -7.30 -2.91 12.83
CA TYR A 5 -7.42 -3.40 11.45
C TYR A 5 -8.35 -2.54 10.56
N SER A 6 -9.48 -2.08 11.11
CA SER A 6 -10.40 -1.19 10.39
C SER A 6 -9.75 0.16 10.11
N ILE A 7 -9.04 0.73 11.08
CA ILE A 7 -8.29 1.99 10.90
C ILE A 7 -7.22 1.83 9.82
N ARG A 8 -6.46 0.71 9.82
CA ARG A 8 -5.49 0.38 8.75
C ARG A 8 -6.11 0.44 7.37
N ILE A 9 -7.22 -0.28 7.17
CA ILE A 9 -7.87 -0.32 5.86
C ILE A 9 -8.40 1.06 5.47
N GLU A 10 -9.03 1.78 6.41
CA GLU A 10 -9.54 3.12 6.16
C GLU A 10 -8.44 4.09 5.73
N MET A 11 -7.26 4.04 6.36
CA MET A 11 -6.12 4.84 5.91
C MET A 11 -5.55 4.38 4.59
N CYS A 12 -5.42 3.06 4.34
CA CYS A 12 -4.92 2.58 3.06
C CYS A 12 -5.85 3.02 1.93
N CYS A 13 -7.16 2.88 2.11
CA CYS A 13 -8.15 3.41 1.20
C CYS A 13 -8.05 4.94 1.08
N GLY A 14 -7.89 5.66 2.19
CA GLY A 14 -7.70 7.11 2.21
C GLY A 14 -6.40 7.55 1.52
N PHE A 15 -5.33 6.77 1.61
CA PHE A 15 -4.08 7.00 0.89
C PHE A 15 -4.33 6.88 -0.59
N LEU A 16 -5.02 5.82 -1.04
CA LEU A 16 -5.36 5.65 -2.45
C LEU A 16 -6.24 6.80 -2.98
N VAL A 17 -7.22 7.28 -2.20
CA VAL A 17 -8.04 8.46 -2.58
C VAL A 17 -7.18 9.71 -2.81
N ASN A 18 -6.14 9.90 -2.00
CA ASN A 18 -5.28 11.08 -2.08
C ASN A 18 -4.08 10.90 -3.05
N GLN A 19 -3.89 9.71 -3.64
CA GLN A 19 -2.89 9.47 -4.68
C GLN A 19 -3.30 9.97 -6.08
N VAL A 20 -4.24 10.91 -6.20
CA VAL A 20 -4.56 11.57 -7.47
C VAL A 20 -3.48 12.60 -7.83
N ASN A 21 -2.25 12.13 -8.00
CA ASN A 21 -1.20 12.82 -8.72
C ASN A 21 -1.13 12.23 -10.13
N LYS A 22 -0.79 13.04 -11.14
CA LYS A 22 -0.51 12.56 -12.50
C LYS A 22 0.52 11.44 -12.41
N SER A 23 0.10 10.20 -12.69
CA SER A 23 1.05 9.10 -12.66
C SER A 23 2.03 9.22 -13.82
N VAL A 24 3.17 8.56 -13.67
CA VAL A 24 4.19 8.50 -14.73
C VAL A 24 3.77 7.50 -15.84
N SER A 25 2.65 6.77 -15.69
CA SER A 25 2.27 5.68 -16.59
C SER A 25 0.77 5.48 -16.67
N ARG A 26 0.20 5.56 -17.89
CA ARG A 26 -1.22 5.23 -18.14
C ARG A 26 -1.60 3.84 -17.61
N TYR A 27 -0.67 2.89 -17.73
CA TYR A 27 -0.90 1.53 -17.24
C TYR A 27 -1.00 1.45 -15.71
N TYR A 28 -0.29 2.33 -14.99
CA TYR A 28 -0.48 2.46 -13.54
C TYR A 28 -1.88 3.01 -13.23
N ASP A 29 -2.32 4.05 -13.96
CA ASP A 29 -3.66 4.63 -13.77
C ASP A 29 -4.78 3.60 -13.98
N GLU A 30 -4.63 2.73 -14.99
CA GLU A 30 -5.58 1.65 -15.27
C GLU A 30 -5.64 0.64 -14.10
N LEU A 31 -4.49 0.12 -13.66
CA LEU A 31 -4.42 -0.82 -12.53
C LEU A 31 -4.95 -0.18 -11.24
N PHE A 32 -4.59 1.08 -11.01
CA PHE A 32 -5.03 1.84 -9.85
C PHE A 32 -6.54 2.05 -9.86
N SER A 33 -7.11 2.42 -11.01
CA SER A 33 -8.55 2.59 -11.21
C SER A 33 -9.32 1.28 -10.97
N GLU A 34 -8.83 0.16 -11.50
CA GLU A 34 -9.45 -1.15 -11.28
C GLU A 34 -9.41 -1.55 -9.78
N ALA A 35 -8.30 -1.29 -9.10
CA ALA A 35 -8.17 -1.55 -7.66
C ALA A 35 -9.16 -0.69 -6.84
N MET A 36 -9.25 0.60 -7.17
CA MET A 36 -10.17 1.55 -6.53
C MET A 36 -11.63 1.15 -6.75
N SER A 37 -11.97 0.76 -7.98
CA SER A 37 -13.29 0.25 -8.35
C SER A 37 -13.65 -1.02 -7.56
N GLY A 38 -12.70 -1.95 -7.41
CA GLY A 38 -12.85 -3.15 -6.57
C GLY A 38 -13.19 -2.82 -5.12
N LEU A 39 -12.51 -1.83 -4.54
CA LEU A 39 -12.75 -1.34 -3.18
C LEU A 39 -13.95 -0.38 -3.06
N GLY A 40 -14.63 -0.06 -4.17
CA GLY A 40 -15.76 0.87 -4.19
C GLY A 40 -15.37 2.30 -3.84
N ILE A 41 -14.13 2.69 -4.14
CA ILE A 41 -13.63 4.03 -3.92
C ILE A 41 -13.96 4.86 -5.16
N HIS A 42 -14.91 5.79 -4.97
CA HIS A 42 -15.46 6.70 -5.98
C HIS A 42 -15.76 8.06 -5.32
N ASP A 43 -16.22 9.05 -6.08
CA ASP A 43 -16.41 10.45 -5.65
C ASP A 43 -17.15 10.61 -4.31
N ALA A 44 -18.11 9.73 -3.99
CA ALA A 44 -18.71 9.60 -2.66
C ALA A 44 -17.96 8.56 -1.79
N PHE A 45 -16.72 8.87 -1.39
CA PHE A 45 -15.90 7.94 -0.60
C PHE A 45 -16.51 7.68 0.78
N ASP A 46 -16.76 6.40 1.07
CA ASP A 46 -17.17 5.90 2.38
C ASP A 46 -16.15 4.86 2.85
N ALA A 47 -15.33 5.26 3.81
CA ALA A 47 -14.24 4.44 4.34
C ALA A 47 -14.76 3.14 4.97
N THR A 48 -15.93 3.16 5.62
CA THR A 48 -16.54 1.97 6.23
C THR A 48 -16.98 0.98 5.14
N ARG A 49 -17.60 1.48 4.07
CA ARG A 49 -18.02 0.65 2.94
C ARG A 49 -16.83 0.04 2.20
N SER A 50 -15.78 0.81 1.96
CA SER A 50 -14.55 0.31 1.35
C SER A 50 -13.85 -0.72 2.24
N ALA A 51 -13.82 -0.50 3.56
CA ALA A 51 -13.28 -1.49 4.50
C ALA A 51 -14.04 -2.82 4.47
N ARG A 52 -15.37 -2.79 4.35
CA ARG A 52 -16.18 -4.01 4.19
C ARG A 52 -15.86 -4.75 2.89
N ARG A 53 -15.65 -4.03 1.79
CA ARG A 53 -15.26 -4.65 0.51
C ARG A 53 -13.87 -5.26 0.54
N TYR A 54 -12.93 -4.57 1.18
CA TYR A 54 -11.59 -5.10 1.44
C TYR A 54 -11.66 -6.42 2.23
N GLN A 55 -12.41 -6.41 3.34
CA GLN A 55 -12.59 -7.59 4.19
C GLN A 55 -13.24 -8.75 3.41
N ALA A 56 -14.30 -8.46 2.64
CA ALA A 56 -14.95 -9.46 1.80
C ALA A 56 -13.99 -10.04 0.76
N ALA A 57 -13.11 -9.22 0.16
CA ALA A 57 -12.11 -9.69 -0.80
C ALA A 57 -11.10 -10.66 -0.17
N LEU A 58 -10.67 -10.40 1.07
CA LEU A 58 -9.81 -11.33 1.82
C LEU A 58 -10.50 -12.67 2.05
N GLU A 59 -11.75 -12.64 2.50
CA GLU A 59 -12.54 -13.84 2.81
C GLU A 59 -12.78 -14.74 1.59
N ILE A 60 -12.94 -14.16 0.39
CA ILE A 60 -13.17 -14.92 -0.84
C ILE A 60 -11.89 -15.45 -1.51
N GLY A 61 -10.70 -15.05 -1.03
CA GLY A 61 -9.42 -15.62 -1.49
C GLY A 61 -8.29 -14.65 -1.74
N ALA A 62 -8.46 -13.33 -1.53
CA ALA A 62 -7.36 -12.39 -1.64
C ALA A 62 -6.27 -12.64 -0.59
N GLN A 63 -6.64 -13.16 0.59
CA GLN A 63 -5.65 -13.55 1.61
C GLN A 63 -4.74 -14.67 1.11
N THR A 64 -5.31 -15.74 0.55
CA THR A 64 -4.52 -16.84 -0.05
C THR A 64 -3.60 -16.33 -1.15
N PHE A 65 -4.10 -15.42 -1.99
CA PHE A 65 -3.28 -14.80 -3.03
C PHE A 65 -2.10 -14.01 -2.44
N LEU A 66 -2.33 -13.23 -1.38
CA LEU A 66 -1.26 -12.51 -0.68
C LEU A 66 -0.21 -13.47 -0.11
N ASP A 67 -0.66 -14.53 0.57
CA ASP A 67 0.20 -15.51 1.22
C ASP A 67 1.10 -16.21 0.19
N ASP A 68 0.51 -16.69 -0.93
CA ASP A 68 1.21 -17.36 -2.03
C ASP A 68 2.28 -16.46 -2.69
N HIS A 69 2.09 -15.15 -2.65
CA HIS A 69 2.94 -14.16 -3.31
C HIS A 69 3.74 -13.28 -2.34
N THR A 70 3.85 -13.68 -1.07
CA THR A 70 4.56 -12.94 -0.01
C THR A 70 5.98 -12.57 -0.42
N HIS A 71 6.69 -13.47 -1.10
CA HIS A 71 8.06 -13.25 -1.59
C HIS A 71 8.22 -12.00 -2.50
N MET A 72 7.18 -11.60 -3.23
CA MET A 72 7.20 -10.40 -4.07
C MET A 72 7.12 -9.12 -3.22
N LEU A 73 6.33 -9.15 -2.15
CA LEU A 73 6.24 -8.07 -1.17
C LEU A 73 7.53 -7.96 -0.36
N GLU A 74 8.15 -9.09 0.00
CA GLU A 74 9.48 -9.10 0.62
C GLU A 74 10.53 -8.47 -0.29
N HIS A 75 10.52 -8.82 -1.59
CA HIS A 75 11.45 -8.23 -2.55
C HIS A 75 11.29 -6.71 -2.66
N LEU A 76 10.04 -6.21 -2.64
CA LEU A 76 9.74 -4.78 -2.57
C LEU A 76 10.37 -4.14 -1.31
N LEU A 77 10.23 -4.77 -0.15
CA LEU A 77 10.78 -4.28 1.11
C LEU A 77 12.31 -4.25 1.11
N VAL A 78 12.94 -5.34 0.66
CA VAL A 78 14.41 -5.47 0.60
C VAL A 78 15.00 -4.42 -0.35
N ASN A 79 14.41 -4.23 -1.53
CA ASN A 79 14.85 -3.20 -2.46
C ASN A 79 14.77 -1.80 -1.84
N HIS A 80 13.67 -1.51 -1.13
CA HIS A 80 13.53 -0.22 -0.46
C HIS A 80 14.58 -0.01 0.64
N LEU A 81 14.79 -1.00 1.50
CA LEU A 81 15.79 -0.97 2.57
C LEU A 81 17.20 -0.75 2.02
N PHE A 82 17.56 -1.50 0.97
CA PHE A 82 18.89 -1.41 0.35
C PHE A 82 19.13 -0.03 -0.27
N LEU A 83 18.14 0.53 -0.96
CA LEU A 83 18.28 1.83 -1.63
C LEU A 83 18.24 3.03 -0.66
N ASN A 84 17.42 2.96 0.40
CA ASN A 84 17.05 4.15 1.17
C ASN A 84 17.45 4.11 2.66
N THR A 85 17.76 2.94 3.20
CA THR A 85 18.01 2.75 4.64
C THR A 85 19.44 2.31 4.93
N PHE A 86 20.18 1.84 3.91
CA PHE A 86 21.59 1.53 4.08
C PHE A 86 22.40 2.81 4.36
N PRO A 87 23.33 2.80 5.33
CA PRO A 87 24.02 3.99 5.85
C PRO A 87 24.89 4.77 4.82
N ILE A 88 24.98 4.28 3.59
CA ILE A 88 25.76 4.89 2.50
C ILE A 88 24.92 5.90 1.70
N THR A 89 23.58 5.80 1.71
CA THR A 89 22.70 6.64 0.87
C THR A 89 21.94 7.72 1.63
N GLN A 90 22.11 7.84 2.95
CA GLN A 90 21.48 8.94 3.70
C GLN A 90 22.13 10.28 3.35
N THR A 91 21.48 11.01 2.43
CA THR A 91 21.67 12.44 2.28
C THR A 91 21.38 13.12 3.63
N HIS A 92 22.34 13.92 4.10
CA HIS A 92 22.27 14.65 5.37
C HIS A 92 20.86 15.20 5.68
N GLY A 93 20.21 14.67 6.74
CA GLY A 93 18.98 15.22 7.30
C GLY A 93 17.74 14.31 7.32
N ALA A 94 17.71 13.19 6.60
CA ALA A 94 16.60 12.24 6.67
C ALA A 94 16.72 11.29 7.88
N HIS A 95 15.76 11.33 8.80
CA HIS A 95 15.75 10.45 9.98
C HIS A 95 15.45 9.01 9.56
N TRP A 96 16.24 8.02 10.00
CA TRP A 96 16.07 6.59 9.67
C TRP A 96 14.65 6.07 9.92
N PHE A 97 13.97 6.62 10.93
CA PHE A 97 12.59 6.29 11.26
C PHE A 97 11.61 6.70 10.15
N ASP A 98 11.84 7.81 9.45
CA ASP A 98 10.97 8.24 8.34
C ASP A 98 11.12 7.31 7.12
N ALA A 99 12.33 6.80 6.88
CA ALA A 99 12.55 5.74 5.90
C ALA A 99 11.80 4.45 6.28
N TYR A 100 11.80 4.10 7.56
CA TYR A 100 11.03 2.96 8.07
C TYR A 100 9.50 3.16 7.95
N LEU A 101 8.98 4.34 8.28
CA LEU A 101 7.55 4.65 8.10
C LEU A 101 7.14 4.58 6.63
N TRP A 102 8.01 5.05 5.74
CA TRP A 102 7.77 4.98 4.31
C TRP A 102 7.79 3.53 3.77
N LEU A 103 8.70 2.70 4.26
CA LEU A 103 8.72 1.27 3.97
C LEU A 103 7.39 0.59 4.33
N VAL A 104 6.87 0.86 5.53
CA VAL A 104 5.56 0.35 5.98
C VAL A 104 4.45 0.86 5.06
N ALA A 105 4.42 2.15 4.74
CA ALA A 105 3.40 2.74 3.89
C ALA A 105 3.37 2.06 2.51
N LYS A 106 4.53 1.85 1.89
CA LYS A 106 4.67 1.16 0.60
C LYS A 106 4.10 -0.25 0.62
N LEU A 107 4.43 -1.02 1.65
CA LEU A 107 3.92 -2.38 1.81
C LEU A 107 2.39 -2.40 1.90
N ASN A 108 1.83 -1.53 2.72
CA ASN A 108 0.39 -1.46 2.93
C ASN A 108 -0.35 -0.98 1.68
N LEU A 109 0.22 -0.04 0.94
CA LEU A 109 -0.28 0.38 -0.36
C LEU A 109 -0.28 -0.76 -1.38
N ALA A 110 0.83 -1.51 -1.49
CA ALA A 110 0.93 -2.64 -2.40
C ALA A 110 -0.10 -3.73 -2.06
N ARG A 111 -0.19 -4.13 -0.78
CA ARG A 111 -1.20 -5.09 -0.31
C ARG A 111 -2.61 -4.60 -0.62
N THR A 112 -2.90 -3.33 -0.39
CA THR A 112 -4.24 -2.77 -0.63
C THR A 112 -4.61 -2.72 -2.10
N LEU A 113 -3.66 -2.38 -2.98
CA LEU A 113 -3.86 -2.45 -4.41
C LEU A 113 -4.15 -3.87 -4.87
N TRP A 114 -3.42 -4.86 -4.37
CA TRP A 114 -3.66 -6.27 -4.71
C TRP A 114 -5.02 -6.76 -4.21
N VAL A 115 -5.42 -6.42 -2.99
CA VAL A 115 -6.76 -6.77 -2.48
C VAL A 115 -7.84 -6.09 -3.31
N GLY A 116 -7.67 -4.83 -3.70
CA GLY A 116 -8.60 -4.13 -4.58
C GLY A 116 -8.69 -4.77 -5.98
N LEU A 117 -7.56 -5.12 -6.57
CA LEU A 117 -7.51 -5.84 -7.85
C LEU A 117 -8.17 -7.21 -7.73
N TYR A 118 -7.95 -7.93 -6.63
CA TYR A 118 -8.60 -9.22 -6.39
C TYR A 118 -10.11 -9.05 -6.22
N ALA A 119 -10.56 -8.03 -5.50
CA ALA A 119 -11.99 -7.70 -5.37
C ALA A 119 -12.65 -7.47 -6.73
N ARG A 120 -11.90 -6.94 -7.69
CA ARG A 120 -12.36 -6.60 -9.04
C ARG A 120 -12.27 -7.75 -10.04
N LEU A 121 -11.16 -8.46 -10.04
CA LEU A 121 -10.78 -9.47 -11.05
C LEU A 121 -11.00 -10.91 -10.56
N GLY A 122 -11.07 -11.10 -9.24
CA GLY A 122 -11.08 -12.41 -8.59
C GLY A 122 -9.86 -13.24 -9.00
N LYS A 123 -10.10 -14.51 -9.33
CA LYS A 123 -9.07 -15.47 -9.77
C LYS A 123 -8.38 -15.13 -11.10
N LYS A 124 -8.75 -14.02 -11.76
CA LYS A 124 -8.04 -13.52 -12.94
C LYS A 124 -6.82 -12.66 -12.57
N LEU A 125 -6.66 -12.28 -11.30
CA LEU A 125 -5.42 -11.69 -10.83
C LEU A 125 -4.34 -12.77 -10.81
N ASP A 126 -3.34 -12.62 -11.67
CA ASP A 126 -2.20 -13.51 -11.77
C ASP A 126 -0.91 -12.84 -11.26
N THR A 127 0.15 -13.64 -11.15
CA THR A 127 1.47 -13.18 -10.69
C THR A 127 2.03 -12.07 -11.57
N SER A 128 1.75 -12.09 -12.88
CA SER A 128 2.24 -11.08 -13.83
C SER A 128 1.62 -9.72 -13.56
N LEU A 129 0.30 -9.66 -13.35
CA LEU A 129 -0.43 -8.44 -12.99
C LEU A 129 -0.03 -7.93 -11.62
N ALA A 130 0.16 -8.83 -10.65
CA ALA A 130 0.62 -8.49 -9.32
C ALA A 130 2.03 -7.85 -9.34
N LEU A 131 2.94 -8.42 -10.13
CA LEU A 131 4.30 -7.89 -10.31
C LEU A 131 4.29 -6.53 -11.00
N ALA A 132 3.52 -6.41 -12.07
CA ALA A 132 3.29 -5.18 -12.80
C ALA A 132 2.79 -4.06 -11.86
N CYS A 133 1.85 -4.38 -10.97
CA CYS A 133 1.34 -3.45 -9.96
C CYS A 133 2.45 -2.95 -9.04
N ILE A 134 3.28 -3.84 -8.48
CA ILE A 134 4.42 -3.44 -7.61
C ILE A 134 5.42 -2.56 -8.37
N GLN A 135 5.82 -2.97 -9.58
CA GLN A 135 6.82 -2.25 -10.36
C GLN A 135 6.38 -0.84 -10.74
N THR A 136 5.11 -0.72 -11.15
CA THR A 136 4.53 0.57 -11.51
C THR A 136 4.32 1.46 -10.30
N LEU A 137 3.94 0.90 -9.15
CA LEU A 137 3.86 1.60 -7.86
C LEU A 137 5.22 2.19 -7.46
N GLU A 138 6.28 1.38 -7.49
CA GLU A 138 7.63 1.84 -7.15
C GLU A 138 8.09 2.98 -8.05
N ARG A 139 7.91 2.84 -9.37
CA ARG A 139 8.22 3.89 -10.34
C ARG A 139 7.44 5.17 -10.09
N ASN A 140 6.17 5.07 -9.69
CA ASN A 140 5.34 6.25 -9.46
C ASN A 140 5.81 7.05 -8.23
N TYR A 141 6.40 6.38 -7.24
CA TYR A 141 6.90 7.04 -6.03
C TYR A 141 8.37 7.47 -6.07
N GLN A 142 9.20 6.91 -6.95
CA GLN A 142 10.62 7.26 -7.07
C GLN A 142 10.89 8.77 -7.24
N HIS A 143 9.91 9.53 -7.75
CA HIS A 143 10.06 10.97 -8.00
C HIS A 143 9.02 11.83 -7.26
N ASN A 144 8.17 11.24 -6.41
CA ASN A 144 7.07 11.96 -5.75
C ASN A 144 7.30 12.11 -4.24
N THR A 145 8.23 13.00 -3.89
CA THR A 145 8.53 13.35 -2.48
C THR A 145 7.32 13.94 -1.75
N GLY A 146 6.40 14.59 -2.47
CA GLY A 146 5.14 15.10 -1.93
C GLY A 146 4.25 14.00 -1.37
N THR A 147 4.04 12.94 -2.15
CA THR A 147 3.32 11.75 -1.69
C THR A 147 4.00 11.12 -0.47
N GLN A 148 5.32 10.91 -0.52
CA GLN A 148 6.06 10.29 0.58
C GLN A 148 5.87 11.07 1.89
N ASN A 149 6.07 12.38 1.86
CA ASN A 149 5.90 13.24 3.03
C ASN A 149 4.45 13.22 3.54
N TRP A 150 3.48 13.21 2.63
CA TRP A 150 2.07 13.13 3.00
C TRP A 150 1.75 11.81 3.70
N CYS A 151 2.22 10.66 3.20
CA CYS A 151 2.02 9.36 3.84
C CYS A 151 2.66 9.31 5.23
N ILE A 152 3.92 9.74 5.36
CA ILE A 152 4.64 9.76 6.65
C ILE A 152 3.92 10.65 7.66
N ASN A 153 3.49 11.86 7.26
CA ASN A 153 2.80 12.78 8.15
C ASN A 153 1.45 12.24 8.61
N ASN A 154 0.72 11.53 7.75
CA ASN A 154 -0.54 10.89 8.15
C ASN A 154 -0.30 9.73 9.13
N LEU A 155 0.69 8.86 8.88
CA LEU A 155 1.04 7.79 9.83
C LEU A 155 1.41 8.36 11.21
N LYS A 156 2.17 9.46 11.25
CA LYS A 156 2.50 10.17 12.49
C LYS A 156 1.25 10.74 13.16
N ARG A 157 0.39 11.43 12.40
CA ARG A 157 -0.83 12.09 12.88
C ARG A 157 -1.81 11.13 13.54
N TYR A 158 -1.94 9.91 13.02
CA TYR A 158 -2.82 8.89 13.58
C TYR A 158 -2.17 8.08 14.72
N GLU A 159 -0.97 8.47 15.18
CA GLU A 159 -0.18 7.77 16.21
C GLU A 159 0.23 6.34 15.85
N LEU A 160 0.20 5.99 14.56
CA LEU A 160 0.49 4.64 14.08
C LEU A 160 1.95 4.45 13.67
N HIS A 161 2.82 5.21 14.32
CA HIS A 161 4.24 5.23 14.01
C HIS A 161 5.07 4.45 15.04
N ASP A 162 4.48 4.05 16.18
CA ASP A 162 5.23 3.25 17.15
C ASP A 162 5.55 1.85 16.60
N LEU A 163 6.72 1.32 16.97
CA LEU A 163 7.23 0.05 16.46
C LEU A 163 6.33 -1.15 16.81
N ALA A 164 5.58 -1.10 17.92
CA ALA A 164 4.71 -2.19 18.33
C ALA A 164 3.45 -2.24 17.47
N THR A 165 2.84 -1.09 17.20
CA THR A 165 1.76 -0.94 16.22
C THR A 165 2.23 -1.44 14.87
N LEU A 166 3.35 -0.94 14.37
CA LEU A 166 3.87 -1.29 13.05
C LEU A 166 4.28 -2.76 12.92
N ALA A 167 4.84 -3.37 13.97
CA ALA A 167 5.11 -4.81 14.00
C ALA A 167 3.82 -5.64 13.88
N GLY A 168 2.70 -5.15 14.42
CA GLY A 168 1.39 -5.75 14.18
C GLY A 168 0.92 -5.63 12.73
N TRP A 169 1.39 -4.64 11.96
CA TRP A 169 1.03 -4.46 10.54
C TRP A 169 1.80 -5.43 9.63
N LEU A 170 2.95 -5.90 10.10
CA LEU A 170 3.80 -6.84 9.37
C LEU A 170 3.44 -8.31 9.64
N LYS A 171 2.74 -8.60 10.74
CA LYS A 171 2.39 -9.95 11.18
C LYS A 171 1.02 -10.44 10.71
N ASP A 172 0.11 -9.52 10.41
CA ASP A 172 -1.24 -9.78 9.87
C ASP A 172 -1.24 -9.53 8.36
#